data_AF-A0AA92VAJ1-F1
#
_entry.id   AF-A0AA92VAJ1-F1
#
_cell.length_a   1.000
_cell.length_b   1.000
_cell.length_c   1.000
_cell.angle_alpha   90.00
_cell.angle_beta   90.00
_cell.angle_gamma   90.00
#
_symmetry.space_group_name_H-M   'P 1'
#
loop_
_entity.id
_entity.type
_entity.pdbx_description
1 polymer ?
#
loop_
_entity_poly.entity_id
_entity_poly.type
_entity_poly.pdbx_seq_one_letter_code
_entity_poly.pdbx_strand_id
1 'polypeptide(L)'
;MSGSQSDGNQYYGDEKIGATGETLATDNLVLDDDKDFVAYEPFAAKAASYSRKMKEGTTWATLCLPFEVSLDGQNFRAFKLLSADEGTETVELEEIETSIEAGTPVIIKMKDGATKLDFTEADKTIAKDVQTAETADANYKLQGIYTKKEFSKDTDNNCYIVKGDKLMNPAKLLGTSTKSVGSKPFRAYMVDNSSAPAAGARMFSISVGGSTTAIEQLETTADSKAEYYDLQGRRLQNLQKGVNIVKRGGKTMKVIIK
;
A
#
# COMPACT_ATOMS: atom_id res chain seq x y z
N MET A 1 -15.88 57.77 -0.21
CA MET A 1 -16.71 57.32 0.93
C MET A 1 -17.87 56.55 0.34
N SER A 2 -18.18 55.29 0.66
CA SER A 2 -17.83 54.35 1.72
C SER A 2 -17.58 52.98 1.06
N GLY A 3 -16.63 52.14 1.47
CA GLY A 3 -16.47 51.63 2.84
C GLY A 3 -17.32 50.36 3.00
N SER A 4 -16.77 49.20 2.65
CA SER A 4 -16.96 47.94 3.38
C SER A 4 -15.82 46.99 3.01
N GLN A 5 -14.72 47.11 3.75
CA GLN A 5 -13.90 45.95 4.06
C GLN A 5 -14.83 44.99 4.81
N SER A 6 -14.96 43.75 4.35
CA SER A 6 -15.51 42.69 5.19
C SER A 6 -14.32 41.97 5.81
N ASP A 7 -14.30 42.04 7.13
CA ASP A 7 -13.28 41.53 8.01
C ASP A 7 -13.11 40.02 7.86
N GLY A 8 -11.87 39.59 8.02
CA GLY A 8 -11.49 38.20 7.96
C GLY A 8 -12.22 37.33 8.99
N ASN A 9 -12.22 36.04 8.68
CA ASN A 9 -11.78 35.06 9.65
C ASN A 9 -11.32 33.78 8.94
N GLN A 10 -10.08 33.41 9.27
CA GLN A 10 -9.49 32.09 9.08
C GLN A 10 -9.94 31.21 10.25
N TYR A 11 -10.36 29.97 10.01
CA TYR A 11 -10.41 28.95 11.07
C TYR A 11 -10.07 27.55 10.53
N TYR A 12 -9.24 26.85 11.30
CA TYR A 12 -8.81 25.45 11.11
C TYR A 12 -9.81 24.48 11.76
N GLY A 13 -10.29 23.50 11.01
CA GLY A 13 -11.16 22.40 11.47
C GLY A 13 -12.53 22.36 10.77
N ASP A 14 -12.94 21.16 10.33
CA ASP A 14 -14.27 20.71 9.86
C ASP A 14 -15.16 21.60 8.94
N GLU A 15 -14.63 22.54 8.13
CA GLU A 15 -15.44 23.23 7.08
C GLU A 15 -14.78 23.42 5.71
N LYS A 16 -15.65 23.45 4.68
CA LYS A 16 -15.41 23.36 3.23
C LYS A 16 -14.58 24.51 2.66
N ILE A 17 -13.51 24.18 1.93
CA ILE A 17 -12.76 25.12 1.09
C ILE A 17 -13.48 25.28 -0.26
N GLY A 18 -14.07 26.44 -0.52
CA GLY A 18 -14.50 26.82 -1.87
C GLY A 18 -14.24 28.30 -2.08
N ALA A 19 -13.23 28.65 -2.89
CA ALA A 19 -13.01 30.03 -3.30
C ALA A 19 -13.49 30.22 -4.73
N THR A 20 -14.53 31.02 -4.90
CA THR A 20 -14.87 31.57 -6.21
C THR A 20 -13.82 32.61 -6.60
N GLY A 21 -12.87 32.25 -7.46
CA GLY A 21 -12.14 33.19 -8.32
C GLY A 21 -10.63 33.38 -8.11
N GLU A 22 -10.03 32.80 -7.06
CA GLU A 22 -8.56 32.78 -6.87
C GLU A 22 -8.07 31.34 -6.73
N THR A 23 -6.86 31.04 -7.22
CA THR A 23 -6.19 29.76 -6.95
C THR A 23 -6.09 29.55 -5.45
N LEU A 24 -6.82 28.57 -4.93
CA LEU A 24 -6.77 28.18 -3.53
C LEU A 24 -5.32 27.87 -3.11
N ALA A 25 -4.90 28.44 -2.00
CA ALA A 25 -3.60 28.19 -1.42
C ALA A 25 -3.68 28.14 0.12
N THR A 26 -2.83 27.33 0.74
CA THR A 26 -2.63 27.30 2.18
C THR A 26 -1.15 27.38 2.51
N ASP A 27 -0.81 27.97 3.65
CA ASP A 27 0.57 27.99 4.12
C ASP A 27 1.00 26.61 4.61
N ASN A 28 0.19 25.97 5.46
CA ASN A 28 0.51 24.67 6.07
C ASN A 28 -0.68 23.71 6.02
N LEU A 29 -0.52 22.62 5.27
CA LEU A 29 -1.39 21.46 5.29
C LEU A 29 -0.79 20.36 6.17
N VAL A 30 -1.49 20.00 7.25
CA VAL A 30 -1.10 18.88 8.13
C VAL A 30 -2.18 17.81 8.03
N LEU A 31 -1.85 16.69 7.41
CA LEU A 31 -2.73 15.54 7.28
C LEU A 31 -2.58 14.63 8.50
N ASP A 32 -3.72 14.19 9.01
CA ASP A 32 -3.82 13.40 10.25
C ASP A 32 -4.59 12.11 9.97
N ASP A 33 -4.02 10.99 10.43
CA ASP A 33 -4.62 9.65 10.32
C ASP A 33 -6.02 9.51 10.93
N ASP A 34 -6.41 10.42 11.81
CA ASP A 34 -7.72 10.41 12.48
C ASP A 34 -8.70 11.42 11.87
N LYS A 35 -8.31 12.13 10.81
CA LYS A 35 -9.14 13.15 10.15
C LYS A 35 -9.35 12.87 8.67
N ASP A 36 -10.61 12.89 8.26
CA ASP A 36 -11.00 12.81 6.86
C ASP A 36 -10.50 14.05 6.12
N PHE A 37 -10.01 13.87 4.89
CA PHE A 37 -9.61 14.96 4.01
C PHE A 37 -10.48 14.98 2.76
N VAL A 38 -11.02 16.17 2.46
CA VAL A 38 -11.83 16.43 1.27
C VAL A 38 -11.38 17.77 0.69
N ALA A 39 -11.05 17.76 -0.59
CA ALA A 39 -10.82 18.96 -1.38
C ALA A 39 -11.81 18.98 -2.56
N TYR A 40 -12.32 20.16 -2.90
CA TYR A 40 -13.28 20.33 -4.01
C TYR A 40 -12.59 20.66 -5.33
N GLU A 41 -11.43 21.31 -5.25
CA GLU A 41 -10.55 21.64 -6.36
C GLU A 41 -9.09 21.46 -5.93
N PRO A 42 -8.16 21.21 -6.86
CA PRO A 42 -6.74 21.20 -6.54
C PRO A 42 -6.29 22.57 -6.01
N PHE A 43 -5.37 22.58 -5.05
CA PHE A 43 -4.87 23.81 -4.42
C PHE A 43 -3.39 23.74 -4.10
N ALA A 44 -2.72 24.88 -3.89
CA ALA A 44 -1.30 24.91 -3.53
C ALA A 44 -1.10 24.89 -2.00
N ALA A 45 -0.10 24.16 -1.52
CA ALA A 45 0.35 24.22 -0.12
C ALA A 45 1.84 24.55 -0.05
N LYS A 46 2.22 25.61 0.67
CA LYS A 46 3.65 25.94 0.87
C LYS A 46 4.38 24.88 1.67
N ALA A 47 3.70 24.26 2.63
CA ALA A 47 4.16 23.06 3.30
C ALA A 47 3.02 22.05 3.45
N ALA A 48 3.28 20.79 3.08
CA ALA A 48 2.39 19.67 3.30
C ALA A 48 3.11 18.62 4.14
N SER A 49 2.44 18.10 5.16
CA SER A 49 3.01 17.09 6.05
C SER A 49 2.02 16.00 6.38
N TYR A 50 2.57 14.80 6.59
CA TYR A 50 1.82 13.64 7.02
C TYR A 50 2.73 12.75 7.84
N SER A 51 2.25 12.27 8.99
CA SER A 51 2.99 11.33 9.81
C SER A 51 2.10 10.19 10.29
N ARG A 52 2.66 8.99 10.31
CA ARG A 52 1.97 7.78 10.75
C ARG A 52 2.90 6.92 11.57
N LYS A 53 2.48 6.62 12.80
CA LYS A 53 3.13 5.57 13.60
C LYS A 53 2.68 4.20 13.12
N MET A 54 3.64 3.35 12.78
CA MET A 54 3.40 1.96 12.39
C MET A 54 3.46 1.07 13.64
N LYS A 55 2.61 0.04 13.67
CA LYS A 55 2.71 -1.00 14.71
C LYS A 55 4.03 -1.74 14.52
N GLU A 56 4.71 -2.06 15.60
CA GLU A 56 5.92 -2.88 15.56
C GLU A 56 5.64 -4.22 14.85
N GLY A 57 6.57 -4.64 13.99
CA GLY A 57 6.42 -5.82 13.12
C GLY A 57 5.55 -5.60 11.88
N THR A 58 5.13 -4.38 11.56
CA THR A 58 4.43 -4.10 10.29
C THR A 58 5.42 -4.14 9.13
N THR A 59 5.36 -5.19 8.31
CA THR A 59 6.15 -5.31 7.07
C THR A 59 5.49 -4.60 5.90
N TRP A 60 4.20 -4.84 5.68
CA TRP A 60 3.45 -4.29 4.55
C TRP A 60 2.35 -3.34 5.01
N ALA A 61 2.12 -2.29 4.24
CA ALA A 61 1.00 -1.37 4.41
C ALA A 61 0.61 -0.75 3.07
N THR A 62 -0.34 0.19 3.11
CA THR A 62 -0.72 1.02 1.96
C THR A 62 -0.63 2.50 2.30
N LEU A 63 -0.45 3.32 1.28
CA LEU A 63 -0.35 4.77 1.36
C LEU A 63 -1.04 5.40 0.14
N CYS A 64 -1.77 6.50 0.35
CA CYS A 64 -2.30 7.33 -0.73
C CYS A 64 -2.42 8.76 -0.19
N LEU A 65 -1.56 9.67 -0.64
CA LEU A 65 -1.51 11.05 -0.17
C LEU A 65 -1.91 12.01 -1.28
N PRO A 66 -2.57 13.13 -0.96
CA PRO A 66 -2.99 14.11 -1.95
C PRO A 66 -1.84 14.98 -2.46
N PHE A 67 -0.59 14.67 -2.14
CA PHE A 67 0.59 15.37 -2.64
C PHE A 67 1.68 14.37 -3.00
N GLU A 68 2.57 14.77 -3.89
CA GLU A 68 3.70 13.96 -4.30
C GLU A 68 4.69 13.77 -3.15
N VAL A 69 5.19 12.55 -2.99
CA VAL A 69 6.19 12.18 -1.99
C VAL A 69 7.44 11.65 -2.67
N SER A 70 8.60 12.22 -2.35
CA SER A 70 9.90 11.66 -2.77
C SER A 70 10.22 10.36 -2.04
N LEU A 71 10.73 9.36 -2.76
CA LEU A 71 11.18 8.10 -2.18
C LEU A 71 12.65 8.12 -1.74
N ASP A 72 13.38 9.19 -2.06
CA ASP A 72 14.76 9.36 -1.61
C ASP A 72 14.84 9.42 -0.07
N GLY A 73 15.80 8.70 0.50
CA GLY A 73 15.99 8.62 1.96
C GLY A 73 14.83 7.96 2.74
N GLN A 74 13.77 7.49 2.10
CA GLN A 74 12.62 6.93 2.80
C GLN A 74 12.95 5.59 3.46
N ASN A 75 12.32 5.31 4.60
CA ASN A 75 12.50 4.07 5.36
C ASN A 75 11.54 2.95 4.91
N PHE A 76 11.00 3.04 3.71
CA PHE A 76 10.15 2.03 3.07
C PHE A 76 10.43 1.99 1.57
N ARG A 77 9.91 0.96 0.90
CA ARG A 77 9.83 0.81 -0.56
C ARG A 77 8.37 0.92 -0.99
N ALA A 78 8.11 1.48 -2.17
CA ALA A 78 6.75 1.66 -2.69
C ALA A 78 6.54 0.84 -3.96
N PHE A 79 5.31 0.36 -4.15
CA PHE A 79 4.97 -0.52 -5.25
C PHE A 79 3.57 -0.22 -5.79
N LYS A 80 3.44 -0.34 -7.12
CA LYS A 80 2.14 -0.38 -7.80
C LYS A 80 1.70 -1.84 -7.98
N LEU A 81 0.38 -2.04 -8.00
CA LEU A 81 -0.21 -3.34 -8.31
C LEU A 81 -0.06 -3.60 -9.81
N LEU A 82 0.61 -4.70 -10.18
CA LEU A 82 0.84 -5.08 -11.57
C LEU A 82 -0.23 -6.07 -12.05
N SER A 83 -0.46 -7.12 -11.27
CA SER A 83 -1.40 -8.20 -11.61
C SER A 83 -1.90 -8.89 -10.34
N ALA A 84 -2.99 -9.65 -10.48
CA ALA A 84 -3.46 -10.59 -9.48
C ALA A 84 -3.82 -11.91 -10.17
N ASP A 85 -3.32 -13.02 -9.60
CA ASP A 85 -3.60 -14.37 -10.08
C ASP A 85 -4.47 -15.09 -9.06
N GLU A 86 -5.69 -15.41 -9.47
CA GLU A 86 -6.68 -16.08 -8.64
C GLU A 86 -6.39 -17.57 -8.44
N GLY A 87 -5.75 -18.22 -9.40
CA GLY A 87 -5.41 -19.64 -9.34
C GLY A 87 -4.25 -19.91 -8.37
N THR A 88 -3.32 -18.97 -8.26
CA THR A 88 -2.20 -19.05 -7.30
C THR A 88 -2.43 -18.25 -6.01
N GLU A 89 -3.52 -17.47 -5.93
CA GLU A 89 -3.79 -16.56 -4.82
C GLU A 89 -2.61 -15.61 -4.57
N THR A 90 -2.06 -15.00 -5.62
CA THR A 90 -0.94 -14.07 -5.54
C THR A 90 -1.24 -12.72 -6.19
N VAL A 91 -0.63 -11.66 -5.68
CA VAL A 91 -0.50 -10.40 -6.42
C VAL A 91 0.95 -10.18 -6.81
N GLU A 92 1.17 -9.65 -7.99
CA GLU A 92 2.48 -9.18 -8.43
C GLU A 92 2.54 -7.67 -8.30
N LEU A 93 3.64 -7.19 -7.73
CA LEU A 93 3.90 -5.78 -7.53
C LEU A 93 5.10 -5.32 -8.35
N GLU A 94 5.05 -4.09 -8.85
CA GLU A 94 6.19 -3.44 -9.51
C GLU A 94 6.67 -2.27 -8.64
N GLU A 95 7.98 -2.19 -8.41
CA GLU A 95 8.57 -1.16 -7.56
C GLU A 95 8.55 0.22 -8.22
N ILE A 96 8.35 1.25 -7.39
CA ILE A 96 8.48 2.66 -7.74
C ILE A 96 9.75 3.16 -7.06
N GLU A 97 10.66 3.76 -7.83
CA GLU A 97 12.00 4.12 -7.33
C GLU A 97 12.18 5.61 -7.04
N THR A 98 11.38 6.49 -7.65
CA THR A 98 11.62 7.95 -7.62
C THR A 98 10.69 8.67 -6.66
N SER A 99 9.40 8.62 -6.92
CA SER A 99 8.38 9.38 -6.20
C SER A 99 7.01 8.74 -6.36
N ILE A 100 6.16 8.95 -5.36
CA ILE A 100 4.73 8.62 -5.44
C ILE A 100 4.02 9.91 -5.84
N GLU A 101 3.34 9.91 -6.98
CA GLU A 101 2.59 11.09 -7.43
C GLU A 101 1.38 11.37 -6.53
N ALA A 102 0.92 12.62 -6.55
CA ALA A 102 -0.24 13.06 -5.79
C ALA A 102 -1.48 12.23 -6.15
N GLY A 103 -2.09 11.62 -5.14
CA GLY A 103 -3.27 10.78 -5.23
C GLY A 103 -3.04 9.38 -5.75
N THR A 104 -1.79 8.97 -6.03
CA THR A 104 -1.50 7.60 -6.45
C THR A 104 -1.54 6.67 -5.24
N PRO A 105 -2.43 5.66 -5.21
CA PRO A 105 -2.40 4.65 -4.17
C PRO A 105 -1.25 3.67 -4.42
N VAL A 106 -0.54 3.30 -3.36
CA VAL A 106 0.58 2.35 -3.42
C VAL A 106 0.53 1.35 -2.27
N ILE A 107 1.14 0.19 -2.50
CA ILE A 107 1.51 -0.77 -1.46
C ILE A 107 2.94 -0.44 -1.05
N ILE A 108 3.23 -0.42 0.25
CA ILE A 108 4.56 -0.12 0.78
C ILE A 108 5.10 -1.29 1.60
N LYS A 109 6.41 -1.53 1.49
CA LYS A 109 7.17 -2.44 2.36
C LYS A 109 8.09 -1.62 3.26
N MET A 110 7.89 -1.68 4.57
CA MET A 110 8.78 -1.03 5.53
C MET A 110 10.17 -1.68 5.48
N LYS A 111 11.23 -0.87 5.60
CA LYS A 111 12.60 -1.39 5.83
C LYS A 111 12.71 -1.89 7.26
N ASP A 112 13.64 -2.82 7.51
CA ASP A 112 13.76 -3.47 8.82
C ASP A 112 13.95 -2.47 9.96
N GLY A 113 13.13 -2.63 11.01
CA GLY A 113 13.13 -1.76 12.19
C GLY A 113 12.42 -0.41 12.01
N ALA A 114 11.94 -0.07 10.80
CA ALA A 114 11.20 1.17 10.59
C ALA A 114 9.77 1.07 11.17
N THR A 115 9.40 2.06 12.00
CA THR A 115 8.09 2.09 12.67
C THR A 115 7.33 3.40 12.49
N LYS A 116 7.75 4.25 11.56
CA LYS A 116 7.13 5.56 11.33
C LYS A 116 7.23 5.94 9.85
N LEU A 117 6.16 6.48 9.29
CA LEU A 117 6.18 7.30 8.08
C LEU A 117 6.16 8.77 8.50
N ASP A 118 6.99 9.61 7.88
CA ASP A 118 7.14 11.02 8.23
C ASP A 118 7.51 11.83 7.00
N PHE A 119 6.55 12.60 6.49
CA PHE A 119 6.72 13.39 5.28
C PHE A 119 6.56 14.87 5.60
N THR A 120 7.44 15.68 5.02
CA THR A 120 7.34 17.13 5.01
C THR A 120 7.86 17.60 3.67
N GLU A 121 6.94 18.16 2.88
CA GLU A 121 7.17 18.52 1.49
C GLU A 121 6.83 20.00 1.32
N ALA A 122 7.70 20.73 0.62
CA ALA A 122 7.47 22.15 0.33
C ALA A 122 6.80 22.32 -1.03
N ASP A 123 6.01 23.39 -1.16
CA ASP A 123 5.45 23.90 -2.42
C ASP A 123 4.77 22.81 -3.27
N LYS A 124 3.82 22.10 -2.67
CA LYS A 124 3.09 21.00 -3.33
C LYS A 124 1.73 21.46 -3.86
N THR A 125 1.36 20.95 -5.03
CA THR A 125 -0.02 20.93 -5.48
C THR A 125 -0.75 19.77 -4.80
N ILE A 126 -1.88 20.08 -4.19
CA ILE A 126 -2.73 19.13 -3.48
C ILE A 126 -3.82 18.65 -4.43
N ALA A 127 -3.81 17.36 -4.75
CA ALA A 127 -4.79 16.70 -5.58
C ALA A 127 -6.10 16.49 -4.83
N LYS A 128 -7.23 16.86 -5.47
CA LYS A 128 -8.56 16.59 -4.92
C LYS A 128 -8.97 15.13 -5.06
N ASP A 129 -8.56 14.49 -6.14
CA ASP A 129 -8.95 13.13 -6.49
C ASP A 129 -7.83 12.16 -6.17
N VAL A 130 -8.24 10.92 -5.92
CA VAL A 130 -7.36 9.76 -5.95
C VAL A 130 -7.19 9.34 -7.42
N GLN A 131 -5.96 9.03 -7.82
CA GLN A 131 -5.68 8.52 -9.15
C GLN A 131 -6.17 7.08 -9.32
N THR A 132 -6.53 6.73 -10.55
CA THR A 132 -6.84 5.35 -10.93
C THR A 132 -5.55 4.52 -10.98
N ALA A 133 -5.49 3.42 -10.23
CA ALA A 133 -4.41 2.44 -10.31
C ALA A 133 -5.00 1.05 -10.57
N GLU A 134 -5.06 0.66 -11.84
CA GLU A 134 -5.67 -0.59 -12.32
C GLU A 134 -4.62 -1.54 -12.88
N THR A 135 -4.88 -2.84 -12.79
CA THR A 135 -4.12 -3.87 -13.50
C THR A 135 -4.35 -3.74 -15.01
N ALA A 136 -3.44 -4.29 -15.82
CA ALA A 136 -3.52 -4.16 -17.28
C ALA A 136 -4.82 -4.74 -17.88
N ASP A 137 -5.42 -5.73 -17.20
CA ASP A 137 -6.70 -6.35 -17.58
C ASP A 137 -7.94 -5.67 -16.95
N ALA A 138 -7.73 -4.61 -16.15
CA ALA A 138 -8.74 -3.87 -15.39
C ALA A 138 -9.59 -4.71 -14.41
N ASN A 139 -9.21 -5.98 -14.16
CA ASN A 139 -9.92 -6.85 -13.23
C ASN A 139 -9.70 -6.42 -11.79
N TYR A 140 -8.55 -5.83 -11.48
CA TYR A 140 -8.21 -5.39 -10.14
C TYR A 140 -7.78 -3.93 -10.14
N LYS A 141 -8.14 -3.22 -9.07
CA LYS A 141 -7.69 -1.86 -8.83
C LYS A 141 -7.19 -1.68 -7.42
N LEU A 142 -6.16 -0.86 -7.24
CA LEU A 142 -5.78 -0.33 -5.95
C LEU A 142 -6.51 1.00 -5.77
N GLN A 143 -7.44 1.07 -4.81
CA GLN A 143 -8.25 2.24 -4.53
C GLN A 143 -7.70 2.96 -3.30
N GLY A 144 -7.21 4.18 -3.50
CA GLY A 144 -6.84 5.10 -2.42
C GLY A 144 -8.05 5.71 -1.72
N ILE A 145 -7.87 6.10 -0.46
CA ILE A 145 -8.85 6.82 0.36
C ILE A 145 -8.19 7.97 1.10
N TYR A 146 -8.80 9.15 1.06
CA TYR A 146 -8.46 10.29 1.91
C TYR A 146 -9.37 10.40 3.15
N THR A 147 -10.36 9.52 3.24
CA THR A 147 -11.32 9.46 4.34
C THR A 147 -11.30 8.06 4.94
N LYS A 148 -11.83 7.92 6.14
CA LYS A 148 -12.07 6.63 6.78
C LYS A 148 -13.08 5.82 5.95
N LYS A 149 -12.85 4.51 5.90
CA LYS A 149 -13.76 3.55 5.27
C LYS A 149 -14.01 2.38 6.21
N GLU A 150 -15.27 2.11 6.51
CA GLU A 150 -15.68 0.84 7.10
C GLU A 150 -16.02 -0.16 5.98
N PHE A 151 -15.62 -1.42 6.17
CA PHE A 151 -15.89 -2.49 5.21
C PHE A 151 -17.02 -3.38 5.73
N SER A 152 -17.98 -3.65 4.86
CA SER A 152 -19.07 -4.59 5.12
C SER A 152 -18.87 -5.88 4.34
N LYS A 153 -19.26 -7.00 4.96
CA LYS A 153 -19.32 -8.32 4.29
C LYS A 153 -20.30 -8.35 3.12
N ASP A 154 -21.29 -7.46 3.10
CA ASP A 154 -22.39 -7.50 2.13
C ASP A 154 -22.07 -6.65 0.90
N THR A 155 -21.35 -5.54 1.06
CA THR A 155 -21.06 -4.57 -0.02
C THR A 155 -19.59 -4.53 -0.44
N ASP A 156 -18.67 -4.99 0.42
CA ASP A 156 -17.22 -4.93 0.18
C ASP A 156 -16.61 -6.34 0.13
N ASN A 157 -17.39 -7.34 -0.26
CA ASN A 157 -16.94 -8.73 -0.42
C ASN A 157 -15.98 -8.94 -1.60
N ASN A 158 -15.77 -7.92 -2.43
CA ASN A 158 -14.78 -7.87 -3.50
C ASN A 158 -13.55 -7.04 -3.13
N CYS A 159 -13.47 -6.51 -1.91
CA CYS A 159 -12.36 -5.69 -1.44
C CYS A 159 -11.32 -6.54 -0.70
N TYR A 160 -10.06 -6.06 -0.67
CA TYR A 160 -8.96 -6.68 0.06
C TYR A 160 -8.10 -5.63 0.73
N ILE A 161 -7.79 -5.83 2.01
CA ILE A 161 -6.96 -4.95 2.80
C ILE A 161 -5.64 -5.63 3.17
N VAL A 162 -4.57 -4.85 3.26
CA VAL A 162 -3.27 -5.39 3.69
C VAL A 162 -3.35 -5.82 5.16
N LYS A 163 -3.02 -7.08 5.42
CA LYS A 163 -2.86 -7.64 6.78
C LYS A 163 -1.72 -8.65 6.80
N GLY A 164 -0.65 -8.32 7.50
CA GLY A 164 0.58 -9.12 7.49
C GLY A 164 1.24 -9.04 6.11
N ASP A 165 1.47 -10.19 5.49
CA ASP A 165 2.07 -10.39 4.17
C ASP A 165 1.03 -10.60 3.05
N LYS A 166 -0.24 -10.30 3.34
CA LYS A 166 -1.38 -10.65 2.46
C LYS A 166 -2.35 -9.51 2.26
N LEU A 167 -3.02 -9.54 1.12
CA LEU A 167 -4.26 -8.83 0.87
C LEU A 167 -5.43 -9.73 1.26
N MET A 168 -6.13 -9.39 2.33
CA MET A 168 -7.19 -10.22 2.90
C MET A 168 -8.55 -9.57 2.71
N ASN A 169 -9.53 -10.38 2.30
CA ASN A 169 -10.90 -9.92 2.20
C ASN A 169 -11.45 -9.55 3.59
N PRO A 170 -12.07 -8.37 3.77
CA PRO A 170 -12.65 -7.94 5.05
C PRO A 170 -13.66 -8.93 5.63
N ALA A 171 -14.42 -9.66 4.80
CA ALA A 171 -15.37 -10.66 5.27
C ALA A 171 -14.69 -11.85 5.98
N LYS A 172 -13.42 -12.18 5.68
CA LYS A 172 -12.65 -13.19 6.43
C LYS A 172 -12.22 -12.71 7.82
N LEU A 173 -12.23 -11.39 8.02
CA LEU A 173 -11.79 -10.76 9.25
C LEU A 173 -12.94 -10.51 10.22
N LEU A 174 -14.12 -10.21 9.67
CA LEU A 174 -15.35 -10.00 10.41
C LEU A 174 -15.87 -11.33 10.98
N GLY A 175 -16.22 -11.35 12.27
CA GLY A 175 -16.65 -12.55 12.97
C GLY A 175 -17.06 -12.26 14.41
N THR A 176 -17.07 -13.27 15.28
CA THR A 176 -17.49 -13.11 16.69
C THR A 176 -16.56 -12.20 17.50
N SER A 177 -15.25 -12.27 17.26
CA SER A 177 -14.24 -11.45 17.94
C SER A 177 -13.98 -10.09 17.28
N THR A 178 -14.24 -9.98 15.98
CA THR A 178 -13.96 -8.77 15.19
C THR A 178 -15.27 -8.20 14.67
N LYS A 179 -15.77 -7.18 15.35
CA LYS A 179 -17.09 -6.59 15.07
C LYS A 179 -17.08 -5.62 13.88
N SER A 180 -15.93 -5.01 13.61
CA SER A 180 -15.74 -4.08 12.49
C SER A 180 -14.35 -4.22 11.91
N VAL A 181 -14.25 -3.88 10.63
CA VAL A 181 -12.99 -3.81 9.89
C VAL A 181 -13.05 -2.49 9.14
N GLY A 182 -12.17 -1.57 9.50
CA GLY A 182 -12.08 -0.26 8.90
C GLY A 182 -10.66 0.07 8.48
N SER A 183 -10.55 1.06 7.60
CA SER A 183 -9.31 1.70 7.21
C SER A 183 -9.37 3.17 7.55
N LYS A 184 -8.30 3.68 8.16
CA LYS A 184 -8.08 5.11 8.36
C LYS A 184 -7.85 5.83 7.02
N PRO A 185 -8.00 7.17 6.97
CA PRO A 185 -7.52 8.03 5.89
C PRO A 185 -6.10 7.74 5.40
N PHE A 186 -5.82 8.17 4.18
CA PHE A 186 -4.52 8.09 3.50
C PHE A 186 -3.99 6.67 3.32
N ARG A 187 -4.92 5.74 3.05
CA ARG A 187 -4.65 4.32 2.81
C ARG A 187 -5.10 3.95 1.41
N ALA A 188 -4.81 2.72 1.04
CA ALA A 188 -5.42 2.07 -0.10
C ALA A 188 -5.90 0.66 0.24
N TYR A 189 -6.84 0.17 -0.54
CA TYR A 189 -7.33 -1.21 -0.53
C TYR A 189 -7.49 -1.69 -1.97
N MET A 190 -7.36 -2.99 -2.20
CA MET A 190 -7.56 -3.57 -3.52
C MET A 190 -9.05 -3.88 -3.71
N VAL A 191 -9.55 -3.70 -4.93
CA VAL A 191 -10.92 -4.04 -5.34
C VAL A 191 -10.84 -4.95 -6.55
N ASP A 192 -11.58 -6.04 -6.49
CA ASP A 192 -11.90 -6.88 -7.64
C ASP A 192 -13.11 -6.29 -8.38
N ASN A 193 -12.86 -5.85 -9.60
CA ASN A 193 -13.81 -5.30 -10.56
C ASN A 193 -14.12 -6.30 -11.70
N SER A 194 -13.69 -7.55 -11.58
CA SER A 194 -13.98 -8.55 -12.61
C SER A 194 -15.49 -8.75 -12.77
N SER A 195 -15.91 -9.06 -13.99
CA SER A 195 -17.34 -9.29 -14.31
C SER A 195 -17.84 -10.66 -13.84
N ALA A 196 -16.96 -11.51 -13.31
CA ALA A 196 -17.30 -12.81 -12.75
C ALA A 196 -18.02 -12.63 -11.40
N PRO A 197 -18.91 -13.56 -10.99
CA PRO A 197 -19.48 -13.53 -9.65
C PRO A 197 -18.35 -13.48 -8.64
N ALA A 198 -18.41 -12.56 -7.67
CA ALA A 198 -17.39 -12.42 -6.64
C ALA A 198 -17.07 -13.81 -6.06
N ALA A 199 -15.89 -14.33 -6.40
CA ALA A 199 -15.42 -15.57 -5.81
C ALA A 199 -15.42 -15.35 -4.29
N GLY A 200 -16.04 -16.28 -3.55
CA GLY A 200 -16.24 -16.13 -2.10
C GLY A 200 -14.96 -15.68 -1.38
N ALA A 201 -15.10 -15.08 -0.20
CA ALA A 201 -14.02 -14.39 0.51
C ALA A 201 -12.65 -15.07 0.31
N ARG A 202 -11.70 -14.36 -0.32
CA ARG A 202 -10.35 -14.87 -0.67
C ARG A 202 -9.23 -14.04 -0.03
N MET A 203 -8.00 -14.46 -0.26
CA MET A 203 -6.82 -13.70 0.14
C MET A 203 -5.72 -13.87 -0.89
N PHE A 204 -4.86 -12.88 -1.05
CA PHE A 204 -3.72 -12.93 -1.94
C PHE A 204 -2.42 -12.76 -1.16
N SER A 205 -1.42 -13.58 -1.47
CA SER A 205 -0.06 -13.39 -0.99
C SER A 205 0.63 -12.30 -1.81
N ILE A 206 1.38 -11.43 -1.14
CA ILE A 206 2.11 -10.35 -1.82
C ILE A 206 3.42 -10.90 -2.39
N SER A 207 3.60 -10.76 -3.70
CA SER A 207 4.85 -11.05 -4.38
C SER A 207 5.36 -9.80 -5.10
N VAL A 208 6.68 -9.61 -5.11
CA VAL A 208 7.32 -8.50 -5.83
C VAL A 208 7.81 -9.02 -7.16
N GLY A 209 7.18 -8.58 -8.25
CA GLY A 209 7.59 -8.85 -9.61
C GLY A 209 8.84 -8.03 -9.96
N GLY A 210 9.75 -8.61 -10.75
CA GLY A 210 11.01 -7.95 -11.14
C GLY A 210 12.28 -8.57 -10.56
N SER A 211 12.18 -9.60 -9.71
CA SER A 211 13.30 -10.51 -9.46
C SER A 211 13.58 -11.35 -10.71
N THR A 212 14.19 -10.73 -11.72
CA THR A 212 14.81 -11.40 -12.89
C THR A 212 16.01 -12.26 -12.50
N THR A 213 16.19 -12.54 -11.23
CA THR A 213 16.89 -13.72 -10.76
C THR A 213 15.99 -14.42 -9.73
N ALA A 214 15.81 -15.73 -9.89
CA ALA A 214 15.12 -16.61 -8.96
C ALA A 214 15.82 -16.73 -7.58
N ILE A 215 16.37 -15.63 -7.06
CA ILE A 215 17.32 -15.57 -5.95
C ILE A 215 16.74 -14.88 -4.70
N GLU A 216 15.61 -14.17 -4.78
CA GLU A 216 14.99 -13.53 -3.60
C GLU A 216 13.56 -13.98 -3.28
N GLN A 217 13.19 -15.22 -3.58
CA GLN A 217 12.04 -15.84 -2.90
C GLN A 217 12.49 -16.47 -1.58
N LEU A 218 12.91 -15.62 -0.64
CA LEU A 218 13.39 -16.04 0.68
C LEU A 218 12.82 -15.15 1.78
N GLU A 219 11.49 -15.03 1.88
CA GLU A 219 10.86 -14.67 3.15
C GLU A 219 9.61 -15.51 3.46
N THR A 220 9.75 -16.27 4.54
CA THR A 220 8.73 -16.85 5.44
C THR A 220 7.93 -18.08 4.97
N THR A 221 8.33 -19.26 5.48
CA THR A 221 7.55 -20.00 6.51
C THR A 221 8.30 -21.29 6.92
N ALA A 222 8.27 -21.56 8.23
CA ALA A 222 8.76 -22.73 8.95
C ALA A 222 10.27 -22.83 9.24
N ASP A 223 10.54 -22.85 10.54
CA ASP A 223 11.72 -23.28 11.31
C ASP A 223 12.10 -24.76 11.02
N SER A 224 12.14 -25.11 9.74
CA SER A 224 12.50 -26.43 9.26
C SER A 224 13.96 -26.42 8.84
N LYS A 225 14.70 -27.40 9.39
CA LYS A 225 16.10 -27.65 9.03
C LYS A 225 16.19 -27.90 7.53
N ALA A 226 17.03 -27.14 6.84
CA ALA A 226 17.26 -27.33 5.41
C ALA A 226 18.04 -28.63 5.17
N GLU A 227 17.67 -29.35 4.12
CA GLU A 227 18.42 -30.49 3.60
C GLU A 227 18.96 -30.15 2.21
N TYR A 228 20.23 -30.47 1.98
CA TYR A 228 20.94 -30.15 0.74
C TYR A 228 21.19 -31.43 -0.05
N TYR A 229 21.10 -31.35 -1.37
CA TYR A 229 21.36 -32.45 -2.29
C TYR A 229 22.10 -31.95 -3.54
N ASP A 230 22.82 -32.84 -4.21
CA ASP A 230 23.32 -32.58 -5.55
C ASP A 230 22.27 -32.87 -6.63
N LEU A 231 22.64 -32.64 -7.90
CA LEU A 231 21.78 -32.89 -9.06
C LEU A 231 21.40 -34.37 -9.24
N GLN A 232 22.14 -35.29 -8.64
CA GLN A 232 21.87 -36.73 -8.65
C GLN A 232 21.01 -37.16 -7.45
N GLY A 233 20.58 -36.22 -6.61
CA GLY A 233 19.75 -36.48 -5.44
C GLY A 233 20.51 -37.05 -4.24
N ARG A 234 21.84 -36.97 -4.21
CA ARG A 234 22.65 -37.40 -3.05
C ARG A 234 22.67 -36.31 -1.99
N ARG A 235 22.47 -36.66 -0.73
CA ARG A 235 22.46 -35.72 0.40
C ARG A 235 23.86 -35.13 0.63
N LEU A 236 23.91 -33.81 0.79
CA LEU A 236 25.11 -33.04 1.09
C LEU A 236 25.07 -32.56 2.54
N GLN A 237 26.24 -32.44 3.17
CA GLN A 237 26.37 -31.90 4.52
C GLN A 237 26.18 -30.37 4.54
N ASN A 238 26.67 -29.69 3.51
CA ASN A 238 26.57 -28.26 3.31
C ASN A 238 26.40 -27.97 1.81
N LEU A 239 26.03 -26.72 1.49
CA LEU A 239 26.01 -26.24 0.11
C LEU A 239 27.40 -26.33 -0.54
N GLN A 240 27.43 -26.70 -1.81
CA GLN A 240 28.65 -26.78 -2.62
C GLN A 240 28.65 -25.69 -3.70
N LYS A 241 29.84 -25.33 -4.20
CA LYS A 241 29.98 -24.48 -5.39
C LYS A 241 29.30 -25.14 -6.58
N GLY A 242 28.49 -24.39 -7.33
CA GLY A 242 27.65 -24.90 -8.40
C GLY A 242 26.19 -25.11 -7.98
N VAL A 243 25.50 -26.01 -8.68
CA VAL A 243 24.06 -26.24 -8.49
C VAL A 243 23.80 -27.21 -7.34
N ASN A 244 22.89 -26.82 -6.45
CA ASN A 244 22.41 -27.59 -5.31
C ASN A 244 20.88 -27.68 -5.38
N ILE A 245 20.32 -28.76 -4.84
CA ILE A 245 18.89 -28.91 -4.59
C ILE A 245 18.66 -28.79 -3.09
N VAL A 246 17.82 -27.85 -2.67
CA VAL A 246 17.54 -27.56 -1.26
C VAL A 246 16.10 -27.92 -0.94
N LYS A 247 15.89 -28.77 0.05
CA LYS A 247 14.57 -29.07 0.59
C LYS A 247 14.38 -28.38 1.94
N ARG A 248 13.32 -27.59 2.07
CA ARG A 248 12.97 -26.89 3.31
C ARG A 248 11.45 -26.66 3.35
N GLY A 249 10.83 -26.96 4.49
CA GLY A 249 9.39 -26.72 4.70
C GLY A 249 8.48 -27.40 3.67
N GLY A 250 8.84 -28.60 3.19
CA GLY A 250 8.09 -29.32 2.14
C GLY A 250 8.30 -28.80 0.71
N LYS A 251 9.05 -27.72 0.52
CA LYS A 251 9.40 -27.16 -0.79
C LYS A 251 10.77 -27.67 -1.25
N THR A 252 10.93 -27.86 -2.56
CA THR A 252 12.21 -28.22 -3.21
C THR A 252 12.65 -27.05 -4.10
N MET A 253 13.88 -26.61 -3.94
CA MET A 253 14.45 -25.42 -4.61
C MET A 253 15.77 -25.77 -5.28
N LYS A 254 16.13 -25.07 -6.35
CA LYS A 254 17.45 -25.14 -6.99
C LYS A 254 18.26 -23.90 -6.60
N VAL A 255 19.43 -24.08 -5.98
CA VAL A 255 20.33 -23.02 -5.50
C VAL A 255 21.65 -23.10 -6.24
N ILE A 256 22.18 -21.98 -6.73
CA ILE A 256 23.47 -21.92 -7.42
C ILE A 256 24.44 -21.08 -6.59
N ILE A 257 25.53 -21.69 -6.12
CA ILE A 257 26.60 -21.02 -5.39
C ILE A 257 27.74 -20.72 -6.36
N LYS A 258 28.08 -19.44 -6.53
CA LYS A 258 29.14 -18.98 -7.44
C LYS A 258 30.55 -19.18 -6.89
#